data_AF-A0AA51L3Z5-F1
#
_entry.id   AF-A0AA51L3Z5-F1
#
_cell.length_a   1.000
_cell.length_b   1.000
_cell.length_c   1.000
_cell.angle_alpha   90.00
_cell.angle_beta   90.00
_cell.angle_gamma   90.00
#
_symmetry.space_group_name_H-M   'P 1'
#
loop_
_entity.id
_entity.type
_entity.pdbx_description
1 polymer ?
#
loop_
_entity_poly.entity_id
_entity_poly.type
_entity_poly.pdbx_seq_one_letter_code
_entity_poly.pdbx_strand_id
1 'polypeptide(L)' 'MLQNDQLFEFEELQILIHEKDNVYFDNTKLDYTKDVFGNGKFQLLKI' A
#
# COMPACT_ATOMS: atom_id res chain seq x y z
N MET A 1 -8.50 10.10 11.60
CA MET A 1 -7.62 8.94 11.87
C MET A 1 -8.34 8.05 12.85
N LEU A 2 -8.57 6.78 12.52
CA LEU A 2 -9.11 5.84 13.50
C LEU A 2 -8.01 5.51 14.49
N GLN A 3 -8.39 5.07 15.69
CA GLN A 3 -7.55 5.07 16.88
C GLN A 3 -6.26 4.23 16.78
N ASN A 4 -6.08 3.40 15.74
CA ASN A 4 -4.92 2.51 15.58
C ASN A 4 -4.39 2.46 14.12
N ASP A 5 -4.66 3.50 13.33
CA ASP A 5 -4.10 3.60 11.99
C ASP A 5 -2.68 4.17 12.05
N GLN A 6 -1.75 3.52 11.38
CA GLN A 6 -0.41 4.03 11.12
C GLN A 6 -0.39 4.75 9.77
N LEU A 7 0.17 5.95 9.75
CA LEU A 7 0.33 6.77 8.55
C LEU A 7 1.71 6.54 7.93
N PHE A 8 1.71 6.22 6.64
CA PHE A 8 2.89 6.13 5.79
C PHE A 8 2.79 7.19 4.70
N GLU A 9 3.80 8.05 4.59
CA GLU A 9 3.83 9.15 3.63
C GLU A 9 4.83 8.86 2.51
N PHE A 10 4.38 8.97 1.27
CA PHE A 10 5.18 8.77 0.06
C PHE A 10 4.89 9.89 -0.94
N GLU A 11 5.83 10.80 -1.16
CA GLU A 11 5.66 11.94 -2.08
C GLU A 11 4.32 12.69 -1.83
N GLU A 12 3.35 12.57 -2.74
CA GLU A 12 2.01 13.18 -2.65
C GLU A 12 0.92 12.20 -2.16
N LEU A 13 1.31 11.05 -1.62
CA LEU A 13 0.42 9.97 -1.20
C LEU A 13 0.52 9.71 0.30
N GLN A 14 -0.64 9.61 0.95
CA GLN A 14 -0.78 9.17 2.33
C GLN A 14 -1.48 7.82 2.36
N ILE A 15 -0.82 6.82 2.96
CA ILE A 15 -1.35 5.47 3.14
C ILE A 15 -1.59 5.25 4.62
N LEU A 16 -2.80 4.79 4.96
CA LEU A 16 -3.17 4.40 6.31
C LEU A 16 -3.24 2.87 6.37
N ILE A 17 -2.51 2.27 7.31
CA ILE A 17 -2.54 0.83 7.59
C ILE A 17 -2.95 0.64 9.04
N HIS A 18 -4.00 -0.14 9.27
CA HIS A 18 -4.40 -0.50 10.63
C HIS A 18 -3.33 -1.40 11.26
N GLU A 19 -2.98 -1.19 12.54
CA GLU A 19 -1.88 -1.90 13.21
C GLU A 19 -1.93 -3.44 13.07
N LYS A 20 -3.14 -4.02 13.06
CA LYS A 20 -3.39 -5.46 12.95
C LYS A 20 -3.02 -6.01 11.57
N ASP A 21 -3.03 -5.17 10.55
CA ASP A 21 -2.78 -5.56 9.18
C ASP A 21 -1.30 -5.42 8.81
N ASN A 22 -0.47 -4.78 9.65
CA ASN A 22 0.97 -4.61 9.40
C ASN A 22 1.69 -5.90 9.05
N VAL A 23 1.28 -7.04 9.63
CA VAL A 23 1.85 -8.36 9.31
C VAL A 23 1.77 -8.72 7.82
N TYR A 24 0.79 -8.18 7.09
CA TYR A 24 0.62 -8.38 5.66
C TYR A 24 1.45 -7.40 4.81
N PHE A 25 1.78 -6.25 5.37
CA PHE A 25 2.50 -5.16 4.69
C PHE A 25 3.97 -5.05 5.06
N ASP A 26 4.43 -5.79 6.08
CA ASP A 26 5.83 -5.90 6.44
C ASP A 26 6.69 -6.34 5.25
N ASN A 27 7.72 -5.56 4.97
CA ASN A 27 8.61 -5.71 3.82
C ASN A 27 7.87 -5.79 2.48
N THR A 28 6.83 -4.97 2.30
CA THR A 28 6.14 -4.85 1.02
C THR A 28 6.41 -3.52 0.34
N LYS A 29 6.38 -3.55 -0.99
CA LYS A 29 6.36 -2.38 -1.87
C LYS A 29 4.98 -2.29 -2.52
N LEU A 30 4.41 -1.10 -2.54
CA LEU A 30 3.25 -0.78 -3.37
C LEU A 30 3.72 -0.28 -4.74
N ASP A 31 3.18 -0.85 -5.81
CA ASP A 31 3.46 -0.46 -7.18
C ASP A 31 2.16 -0.26 -7.98
N TYR A 32 2.22 0.47 -9.08
CA TYR A 32 1.10 0.65 -9.99
C TYR A 32 1.45 0.08 -11.37
N THR A 33 0.68 -0.91 -11.80
CA THR A 33 0.94 -1.64 -13.05
C THR A 33 -0.26 -1.54 -13.97
N LYS A 34 -0.03 -1.57 -15.28
CA LYS A 34 -1.09 -1.69 -16.29
C LYS A 34 -1.06 -3.09 -16.87
N ASP A 35 -2.24 -3.69 -17.04
CA ASP A 35 -2.36 -4.94 -17.76
C ASP A 35 -2.21 -4.72 -19.29
N VAL A 36 -2.26 -5.81 -20.05
CA VAL A 36 -2.13 -5.77 -21.53
C VAL A 36 -3.26 -5.01 -22.23
N PHE A 37 -4.38 -4.78 -21.54
CA PHE A 37 -5.52 -4.01 -22.03
C PHE A 37 -5.45 -2.54 -21.57
N GLY A 38 -4.42 -2.16 -20.81
CA GLY A 38 -4.22 -0.81 -20.29
C GLY A 38 -4.95 -0.52 -18.98
N ASN A 39 -5.64 -1.50 -18.37
CA ASN A 39 -6.28 -1.32 -17.08
C ASN A 39 -5.21 -1.23 -15.99
N GLY A 40 -5.28 -0.16 -15.19
CA GLY A 40 -4.37 0.04 -14.09
C GLY A 40 -4.81 -0.67 -12.81
N LYS A 41 -3.85 -1.19 -12.07
CA LYS A 41 -4.05 -1.76 -10.74
C LYS A 41 -2.89 -1.43 -9.81
N PHE A 42 -3.21 -1.26 -8.53
CA PHE A 42 -2.21 -1.32 -7.48
C PHE A 42 -1.81 -2.77 -7.22
N GLN A 43 -0.51 -2.98 -7.07
CA GLN A 43 0.08 -4.29 -6.80
C GLN A 43 0.99 -4.17 -5.57
N LEU A 44 0.74 -5.01 -4.58
CA LEU A 44 1.65 -5.21 -3.47
C LEU A 44 2.68 -6.28 -3.86
N LEU A 45 3.95 -6.00 -3.63
CA LEU A 45 5.09 -6.88 -3.89
C LEU A 45 5.82 -7.14 -2.57
N LYS A 46 6.07 -8.40 -2.22
CA LYS A 46 6.85 -8.75 -1.04
C LYS A 46 8.33 -8.82 -1.39
N ILE A 47 9.18 -8.17 -0.58
CA ILE A 47 10.64 -8.09 -0.75
C ILE A 47 11.31 -9.08 0.20
#